data_AF-A0A923WP82-F1
#
_entry.id   AF-A0A923WP82-F1
#
_cell.length_a   1.000
_cell.length_b   1.000
_cell.length_c   1.000
_cell.angle_alpha   90.00
_cell.angle_beta   90.00
_cell.angle_gamma   90.00
#
_symmetry.space_group_name_H-M   'P 1'
#
loop_
_entity.id
_entity.type
_entity.pdbx_description
1 polymer ?
#
loop_
_entity_poly.entity_id
_entity_poly.type
_entity_poly.pdbx_seq_one_letter_code
_entity_poly.pdbx_strand_id
1 'polypeptide(L)' 'IVTHNMQQAARISDKTSFFLMGELIETNNTKQFFTNPNDVRSENYITGRFG' A
#
# COMPACT_ATOMS: atom_id res chain seq x y z
N ILE A 1 -9.72 -4.61 6.59
CA ILE A 1 -8.79 -5.43 7.41
C ILE A 1 -7.52 -4.60 7.58
N VAL A 2 -7.02 -4.44 8.81
CA VAL A 2 -5.69 -3.84 9.05
C VAL A 2 -4.69 -4.98 9.09
N THR A 3 -3.76 -5.02 8.15
CA THR A 3 -2.78 -6.10 8.04
C THR A 3 -1.47 -5.57 7.45
N HIS A 4 -0.35 -6.14 7.90
CA HIS A 4 0.96 -5.94 7.27
C HIS A 4 1.24 -6.99 6.18
N ASN A 5 0.35 -7.99 6.01
CA ASN A 5 0.46 -8.99 4.97
C ASN A 5 -0.03 -8.41 3.63
N MET A 6 0.92 -7.89 2.87
CA MET A 6 0.68 -7.22 1.59
C MET A 6 0.13 -8.18 0.53
N GLN A 7 0.54 -9.45 0.53
CA GLN A 7 0.06 -10.46 -0.42
C GLN A 7 -1.42 -10.77 -0.20
N GLN A 8 -1.85 -10.84 1.06
CA GLN A 8 -3.25 -11.03 1.40
C GLN A 8 -4.07 -9.77 1.10
N ALA A 9 -3.54 -8.59 1.41
CA ALA A 9 -4.18 -7.32 1.11
C ALA A 9 -4.41 -7.15 -0.40
N ALA A 10 -3.40 -7.47 -1.22
CA ALA A 10 -3.46 -7.40 -2.68
C ALA A 10 -4.53 -8.29 -3.31
N ARG A 11 -4.85 -9.44 -2.67
CA ARG A 11 -5.80 -10.42 -3.20
C ARG A 11 -7.23 -10.20 -2.73
N ILE A 12 -7.42 -9.76 -1.49
CA ILE A 12 -8.74 -9.77 -0.83
C ILE A 12 -9.35 -8.37 -0.74
N SER A 13 -8.55 -7.31 -0.78
CA SER A 13 -9.05 -5.94 -0.58
C SER A 13 -9.49 -5.30 -1.89
N ASP A 14 -10.60 -4.57 -1.89
CA ASP A 14 -11.00 -3.74 -3.04
C ASP A 14 -10.24 -2.40 -3.07
N LYS A 15 -9.97 -1.84 -1.89
CA LYS A 15 -9.20 -0.60 -1.69
C LYS A 15 -8.12 -0.78 -0.63
N THR A 16 -7.00 -0.08 -0.81
CA THR A 16 -5.87 -0.03 0.12
C THR A 16 -5.64 1.40 0.57
N SER A 17 -5.54 1.58 1.88
CA SER A 17 -5.07 2.82 2.50
C SER A 17 -3.73 2.56 3.17
N PHE A 18 -2.71 3.30 2.77
CA PHE A 18 -1.37 3.21 3.33
C PHE A 18 -1.13 4.32 4.34
N PHE A 19 -0.72 3.92 5.54
CA PHE A 19 -0.35 4.82 6.62
C PHE A 19 1.14 4.68 6.91
N LEU A 20 1.81 5.81 7.10
CA LEU A 20 3.21 5.86 7.51
C LEU A 20 3.32 6.81 8.70
N MET A 21 3.84 6.30 9.83
CA MET A 21 4.02 7.08 11.07
C MET A 21 2.75 7.77 11.58
N GLY A 22 1.57 7.19 11.33
CA GLY A 22 0.27 7.74 11.74
C GLY A 22 -0.36 8.70 10.73
N GLU A 23 0.32 9.01 9.62
CA GLU A 23 -0.21 9.82 8.54
C GLU A 23 -0.77 8.96 7.41
N LEU A 24 -1.94 9.33 6.88
CA LEU A 24 -2.48 8.71 5.67
C LEU A 24 -1.70 9.22 4.46
N ILE A 25 -0.90 8.34 3.85
CA ILE A 25 -0.06 8.68 2.71
C ILE A 25 -0.85 8.56 1.41
N GLU A 26 -1.58 7.46 1.24
CA GLU A 26 -2.30 7.20 0.00
C GLU A 26 -3.51 6.31 0.27
N THR A 27 -4.63 6.58 -0.41
CA THR A 27 -5.77 5.67 -0.48
C THR A 27 -6.14 5.47 -1.94
N ASN A 28 -6.14 4.22 -2.39
CA ASN A 28 -6.44 3.90 -3.78
C ASN A 28 -7.05 2.49 -3.92
N ASN A 29 -7.51 2.16 -5.13
CA ASN A 29 -7.87 0.79 -5.48
C ASN A 29 -6.66 -0.12 -5.25
N THR A 30 -6.88 -1.30 -4.67
CA THR A 30 -5.80 -2.23 -4.30
C THR A 30 -4.90 -2.53 -5.48
N LYS A 31 -5.47 -2.84 -6.65
CA LYS A 31 -4.71 -3.11 -7.88
C LYS A 31 -3.80 -1.94 -8.25
N GLN A 32 -4.34 -0.72 -8.25
CA GLN A 32 -3.58 0.46 -8.60
C GLN A 32 -2.47 0.74 -7.57
N PHE A 33 -2.78 0.65 -6.28
CA PHE A 33 -1.81 0.83 -5.20
C PHE A 33 -0.61 -0.11 -5.38
N PHE A 34 -0.83 -1.39 -5.69
CA PHE A 34 0.24 -2.38 -5.82
C PHE A 34 0.99 -2.37 -7.15
N THR A 35 0.39 -1.87 -8.25
CA THR A 35 1.03 -1.87 -9.57
C THR A 35 1.60 -0.52 -9.97
N ASN A 36 0.95 0.58 -9.59
CA ASN A 36 1.35 1.94 -9.93
C ASN A 36 0.84 2.91 -8.84
N PRO A 37 1.47 2.90 -7.66
CA PRO A 37 1.14 3.84 -6.59
C PRO A 37 1.39 5.28 -7.06
N ASN A 38 0.63 6.22 -6.52
CA ASN A 38 0.79 7.64 -6.87
C ASN A 38 1.85 8.33 -5.99
N ASP A 39 2.17 7.77 -4.82
CA ASP A 39 3.16 8.34 -3.90
C ASP A 39 4.46 7.50 -3.90
N VAL A 40 5.61 8.18 -3.96
CA VAL A 40 6.95 7.56 -3.93
C VAL A 40 7.19 6.76 -2.65
N ARG A 41 6.59 7.17 -1.52
CA ARG A 41 6.67 6.43 -0.25
C ARG A 41 5.92 5.10 -0.33
N SER A 42 4.76 5.08 -0.98
CA SER A 42 4.01 3.85 -1.26
C SER A 42 4.83 2.92 -2.16
N GLU A 43 5.44 3.46 -3.23
CA GLU A 43 6.31 2.70 -4.14
C GLU A 43 7.50 2.07 -3.41
N ASN A 44 8.22 2.87 -2.60
CA ASN A 44 9.33 2.37 -1.80
C ASN A 44 8.89 1.27 -0.83
N TYR A 45 7.69 1.37 -0.26
CA TYR A 45 7.14 0.40 0.68
C TYR A 45 6.80 -0.93 0.00
N ILE A 46 6.18 -0.88 -1.18
CA ILE A 46 5.81 -2.07 -1.95
C ILE A 46 7.05 -2.77 -2.53
N THR A 47 8.02 -2.00 -3.01
CA THR A 47 9.24 -2.54 -3.62
C THR A 47 10.27 -3.04 -2.61
N GLY A 48 10.03 -2.82 -1.30
CA GLY A 48 10.96 -3.22 -0.25
C GLY A 48 12.25 -2.38 -0.23
N ARG A 49 12.23 -1.17 -0.80
CA ARG A 49 13.35 -0.21 -0.69
C ARG A 49 13.44 0.49 0.66
N PHE A 50 12.50 0.21 1.56
CA PHE A 50 12.68 0.45 2.98
C PHE A 50 13.52 -0.70 3.56
N GLY A 51 14.84 -0.52 3.60
CA GLY A 51 15.80 -1.27 4.43
C GLY A 51 15.62 -2.77 4.55
#